data_AF-A0A4Q9M3B6-F1
#
_entry.id   AF-A0A4Q9M3B6-F1
#
_cell.length_a   1.000
_cell.length_b   1.000
_cell.length_c   1.000
_cell.angle_alpha   90.00
_cell.angle_beta   90.00
_cell.angle_gamma   90.00
#
_symmetry.space_group_name_H-M   'P 1'
#
loop_
_entity.id
_entity.type
_entity.pdbx_description
1 polymer ?
#
loop_
_entity_poly.entity_id
_entity_poly.type
_entity_poly.pdbx_seq_one_letter_code
_entity_poly.pdbx_strand_id
1 'polypeptide(L)'
;VAGVLEASIDVEVTFSEGQRGAFLVMYKPQEVEIPKDRILEQLSRIPLLQKYYLVTSVVCCPAFVLQVSDKSSSTTHVKFIGQIPVPNVPAMTLGGEATFGWSSENCGALYHEGCNGKGEYVYYPLYMLKKVRAKPLPACRQIERERKGDDT
;
A
#
# COMPACT_ATOMS: atom_id res chain seq x y z
N VAL A 1 -27.11 17.06 22.74
CA VAL A 1 -27.18 17.90 21.52
C VAL A 1 -27.59 16.99 20.39
N ALA A 2 -28.78 17.18 19.83
CA ALA A 2 -29.37 16.28 18.83
C ALA A 2 -28.95 16.72 17.43
N GLY A 3 -28.42 15.80 16.60
CA GLY A 3 -28.16 16.08 15.19
C GLY A 3 -27.23 15.11 14.44
N VAL A 4 -26.33 14.41 15.13
CA VAL A 4 -25.28 13.60 14.47
C VAL A 4 -25.16 12.23 15.14
N LEU A 5 -25.13 11.16 14.34
CA LEU A 5 -24.70 9.84 14.75
C LEU A 5 -23.19 9.73 14.53
N GLU A 6 -22.46 9.41 15.59
CA GLU A 6 -21.02 9.15 15.53
C GLU A 6 -20.77 7.67 15.72
N ALA A 7 -19.91 7.11 14.87
CA ALA A 7 -19.33 5.78 15.04
C ALA A 7 -17.82 5.89 14.96
N SER A 8 -17.12 5.12 15.80
CA SER A 8 -15.67 5.06 15.77
C SER A 8 -15.12 3.64 15.77
N ILE A 9 -13.92 3.52 15.20
CA ILE A 9 -13.06 2.34 15.34
C ILE A 9 -11.80 2.80 16.03
N ASP A 10 -11.57 2.26 17.22
CA ASP A 10 -10.41 2.56 18.06
C ASP A 10 -9.40 1.42 17.92
N VAL A 11 -8.14 1.78 17.66
CA VAL A 11 -7.02 0.87 17.44
C VAL A 11 -5.89 1.29 18.36
N GLU A 12 -5.49 0.37 19.23
CA GLU A 12 -4.32 0.53 20.08
C GLU A 12 -3.22 -0.41 19.59
N VAL A 13 -2.03 0.15 19.34
CA VAL A 13 -0.87 -0.61 18.88
C VAL A 13 0.30 -0.31 19.80
N THR A 14 0.86 -1.38 20.38
CA THR A 14 2.06 -1.31 21.22
C THR A 14 3.22 -1.99 20.51
N PHE A 15 4.31 -1.26 20.32
CA PHE A 15 5.57 -1.80 19.84
C PHE A 15 6.50 -2.12 21.01
N SER A 16 7.02 -3.34 21.03
CA SER A 16 8.02 -3.73 22.03
C SER A 16 9.36 -3.04 21.75
N GLU A 17 10.05 -2.65 22.81
CA GLU A 17 11.37 -2.05 22.73
C GLU A 17 12.35 -2.96 21.97
N GLY A 18 13.18 -2.35 21.12
CA GLY A 18 14.18 -3.07 20.32
C GLY A 18 13.61 -3.81 19.10
N GLN A 19 12.30 -3.99 19.00
CA GLN A 19 11.64 -4.64 17.86
C GLN A 19 11.29 -3.62 16.78
N ARG A 20 11.52 -4.01 15.52
CA ARG A 20 10.95 -3.28 14.37
C ARG A 20 9.57 -3.81 14.11
N GLY A 21 8.61 -2.90 13.98
CA GLY A 21 7.24 -3.23 13.63
C GLY A 21 6.64 -2.12 12.78
N ALA A 22 5.57 -2.46 12.07
CA ALA A 22 4.73 -1.50 11.40
C ALA A 22 3.29 -1.98 11.47
N PHE A 23 2.35 -1.04 11.51
CA PHE A 23 0.94 -1.35 11.35
C PHE A 23 0.35 -0.43 10.28
N LEU A 24 -0.60 -0.97 9.52
CA LEU A 24 -1.33 -0.26 8.50
C LEU A 24 -2.81 -0.61 8.66
N VAL A 25 -3.64 0.41 8.84
CA VAL A 25 -5.11 0.28 8.79
C VAL A 25 -5.60 0.99 7.55
N MET A 26 -6.50 0.34 6.82
CA MET A 26 -7.11 0.87 5.60
C MET A 26 -8.63 0.75 5.72
N TYR A 27 -9.34 1.83 5.44
CA TYR A 27 -10.80 1.82 5.32
C TYR A 27 -11.19 1.40 3.90
N LYS A 28 -12.06 0.39 3.77
CA LYS A 28 -12.55 -0.13 2.48
C LYS A 28 -11.42 -0.32 1.44
N PRO A 29 -10.39 -1.14 1.72
CA PRO A 29 -9.33 -1.38 0.74
C PRO A 29 -9.88 -2.07 -0.51
N GLN A 30 -9.39 -1.65 -1.68
CA GLN A 30 -9.64 -2.30 -2.96
C GLN A 30 -8.32 -2.59 -3.65
N GLU A 31 -8.19 -3.78 -4.22
CA GLU A 31 -7.01 -4.19 -4.96
C GLU A 31 -7.24 -4.05 -6.47
N VAL A 32 -6.29 -3.42 -7.16
CA VAL A 32 -6.27 -3.30 -8.62
C VAL A 32 -5.00 -3.99 -9.14
N GLU A 33 -5.16 -5.12 -9.83
CA GLU A 33 -4.06 -5.94 -10.35
C GLU A 33 -3.99 -5.89 -11.89
N ILE A 34 -2.77 -5.90 -12.43
CA ILE A 34 -2.51 -6.17 -13.84
C ILE A 34 -2.80 -7.66 -14.11
N PRO A 35 -3.69 -8.01 -15.06
CA PRO A 35 -3.97 -9.40 -15.40
C PRO A 35 -2.69 -10.19 -15.71
N LYS A 36 -2.52 -11.34 -15.04
CA LYS A 36 -1.29 -12.14 -15.07
C LYS A 36 -0.98 -12.69 -16.46
N ASP A 37 -2.01 -12.82 -17.30
CA ASP A 37 -2.05 -13.85 -18.32
C ASP A 37 -1.38 -13.46 -19.64
N ARG A 38 -1.04 -12.17 -19.84
CA ARG A 38 -0.38 -11.72 -21.09
C ARG A 38 0.61 -10.58 -20.92
N ILE A 39 0.26 -9.56 -20.13
CA ILE A 39 1.04 -8.32 -20.08
C ILE A 39 2.36 -8.53 -19.35
N LEU A 40 2.35 -9.22 -18.20
CA LEU A 40 3.56 -9.43 -17.41
C LEU A 40 4.62 -10.25 -18.14
N GLU A 41 4.22 -11.26 -18.92
CA GLU A 41 5.15 -12.01 -19.75
C GLU A 41 5.77 -11.15 -20.85
N GLN A 42 4.99 -10.30 -21.51
CA GLN A 42 5.49 -9.41 -22.54
C GLN A 42 6.46 -8.38 -21.96
N LEU A 43 6.12 -7.77 -20.82
CA LEU A 43 7.00 -6.85 -20.11
C LEU A 43 8.32 -7.51 -19.68
N SER A 44 8.29 -8.80 -19.33
CA SER A 44 9.50 -9.53 -18.94
C SER A 44 10.53 -9.69 -20.09
N ARG A 45 10.08 -9.58 -21.34
CA ARG A 45 10.93 -9.70 -22.53
C ARG A 45 11.64 -8.39 -22.89
N ILE A 46 11.24 -7.25 -22.30
CA ILE A 46 11.84 -5.94 -22.58
C ILE A 46 13.14 -5.83 -21.76
N PRO A 47 14.34 -5.81 -22.39
CA PRO A 47 15.60 -5.83 -21.64
C PRO A 47 15.78 -4.64 -20.70
N LEU A 48 15.24 -3.47 -21.08
CA LEU A 48 15.28 -2.26 -20.26
C LEU A 48 14.57 -2.44 -18.91
N LEU A 49 13.50 -3.25 -18.85
CA LEU A 49 12.72 -3.46 -17.63
C LEU A 49 13.37 -4.43 -16.64
N GLN A 50 14.42 -5.16 -17.03
CA GLN A 50 15.12 -6.12 -16.17
C GLN A 50 15.84 -5.47 -14.97
N LYS A 51 16.09 -4.16 -15.04
CA LYS A 51 16.70 -3.38 -13.96
C LYS A 51 15.68 -2.80 -12.97
N TYR A 52 14.38 -2.94 -13.26
CA TYR A 52 13.30 -2.33 -12.51
C TYR A 52 12.40 -3.37 -11.82
N TYR A 53 11.63 -2.90 -10.86
CA TYR A 53 10.52 -3.65 -10.29
C TYR A 53 9.23 -3.19 -10.96
N LEU A 54 8.37 -4.14 -11.35
CA LEU A 54 7.06 -3.84 -11.90
C LEU A 54 6.05 -3.80 -10.75
N VAL A 55 5.29 -2.72 -10.67
CA VAL A 55 4.07 -2.68 -9.87
C VAL A 55 3.04 -3.54 -10.59
N THR A 56 2.66 -4.64 -9.96
CA THR A 56 1.72 -5.61 -10.52
C THR A 56 0.34 -5.52 -9.89
N SER A 57 0.28 -5.03 -8.67
CA SER A 57 -0.97 -4.72 -7.98
C SER A 57 -0.79 -3.49 -7.10
N VAL A 58 -1.86 -2.72 -6.96
CA VAL A 58 -1.96 -1.61 -6.00
C VAL A 58 -3.19 -1.81 -5.14
N VAL A 59 -3.07 -1.55 -3.84
CA VAL A 59 -4.23 -1.44 -2.96
C VAL A 59 -4.54 0.05 -2.82
N CYS A 60 -5.74 0.43 -3.23
CA CYS A 60 -6.27 1.78 -3.04
C CYS A 60 -7.31 1.81 -1.91
N CYS A 61 -7.46 2.97 -1.29
CA CYS A 61 -8.48 3.18 -0.27
C CYS A 61 -8.88 4.66 -0.13
N PRO A 62 -10.04 4.97 0.46
CA PRO A 62 -10.42 6.33 0.79
C PRO A 62 -9.75 6.88 2.05
N ALA A 63 -9.31 6.01 2.97
CA ALA A 63 -8.61 6.42 4.17
C ALA A 63 -7.61 5.36 4.63
N PHE A 64 -6.48 5.80 5.17
CA PHE A 64 -5.46 4.93 5.76
C PHE A 64 -4.74 5.61 6.91
N VAL A 65 -4.14 4.79 7.76
CA VAL A 65 -3.12 5.19 8.74
C VAL A 65 -2.00 4.16 8.74
N LEU A 66 -0.77 4.62 8.64
CA LEU A 66 0.46 3.85 8.64
C LEU A 66 1.35 4.36 9.76
N GLN A 67 1.83 3.45 10.59
CA GLN A 67 2.89 3.74 11.53
C GLN A 67 4.00 2.70 11.43
N VAL A 68 5.24 3.18 11.51
CA VAL A 68 6.43 2.32 11.63
C VAL A 68 7.15 2.67 12.93
N SER A 69 7.45 1.64 13.71
CA SER A 69 8.21 1.76 14.96
C SER A 69 9.64 2.17 14.68
N ASP A 70 10.16 3.07 15.52
CA ASP A 70 11.57 3.45 15.59
C ASP A 70 12.38 2.59 16.58
N LYS A 71 11.82 1.45 17.04
CA LYS A 71 12.33 0.55 18.09
C LYS A 71 12.22 1.09 19.52
N SER A 72 11.64 2.27 19.72
CA SER A 72 11.25 2.70 21.06
C SER A 72 10.01 1.92 21.53
N SER A 73 9.90 1.72 22.84
CA SER A 73 8.62 1.32 23.43
C SER A 73 7.64 2.48 23.28
N SER A 74 6.61 2.26 22.49
CA SER A 74 5.54 3.24 22.28
C SER A 74 4.22 2.52 22.11
N THR A 75 3.19 3.08 22.74
CA THR A 75 1.79 2.73 22.53
C THR A 75 1.14 3.88 21.80
N THR A 76 0.63 3.60 20.61
CA THR A 76 -0.07 4.58 19.77
C THR A 76 -1.54 4.21 19.74
N HIS A 77 -2.37 5.23 19.96
CA HIS A 77 -3.81 5.13 19.85
C HIS A 77 -4.24 5.84 18.58
N VAL A 78 -4.99 5.14 17.74
CA VAL A 78 -5.58 5.70 16.53
C VAL A 78 -7.07 5.42 16.52
N LYS A 79 -7.84 6.45 16.22
CA LYS A 79 -9.28 6.40 16.16
C LYS A 79 -9.74 6.85 14.78
N PHE A 80 -10.49 5.99 14.09
CA PHE A 80 -11.25 6.36 12.90
C PHE A 80 -12.63 6.81 13.32
N ILE A 81 -13.04 8.02 12.93
CA ILE A 81 -14.33 8.60 13.31
C ILE A 81 -15.16 8.82 12.04
N GLY A 82 -16.40 8.33 12.05
CA GLY A 82 -17.42 8.63 11.05
C GLY A 82 -18.59 9.36 11.70
N GLN A 83 -18.98 10.49 11.14
CA GLN A 83 -20.10 11.29 11.61
C GLN A 83 -21.16 11.40 10.50
N ILE A 84 -22.38 10.98 10.80
CA ILE A 84 -23.50 10.94 9.87
C ILE A 84 -24.63 11.84 10.42
N PRO A 85 -25.09 12.85 9.67
CA PRO A 85 -26.24 13.66 10.08
C PRO A 85 -27.52 12.81 10.20
N VAL A 86 -28.32 13.03 11.24
CA VAL A 86 -29.57 12.31 11.44
C VAL A 86 -30.65 12.88 10.50
N PRO A 87 -31.26 12.06 9.62
CA PRO A 87 -32.08 12.56 8.51
C PRO A 87 -33.39 13.27 8.89
N ASN A 88 -33.79 13.27 10.18
CA ASN A 88 -35.11 13.75 10.63
C ASN A 88 -35.06 14.87 11.68
N VAL A 89 -33.94 15.60 11.81
CA VAL A 89 -33.88 16.79 12.67
C VAL A 89 -34.31 18.02 11.85
N PRO A 90 -35.43 18.70 12.19
CA PRO A 90 -36.05 19.75 11.34
C PRO A 90 -35.18 20.98 11.04
N ALA A 91 -34.02 21.11 11.69
CA ALA A 91 -33.05 22.20 11.48
C ALA A 91 -31.78 21.79 10.70
N MET A 92 -31.66 20.51 10.29
CA MET A 92 -30.44 19.96 9.68
C MET A 92 -30.63 19.44 8.24
N THR A 93 -31.78 19.70 7.63
CA THR A 93 -32.13 19.33 6.24
C THR A 93 -31.44 20.19 5.18
N LEU A 94 -30.25 20.72 5.46
CA LEU A 94 -29.43 21.44 4.50
C LEU A 94 -28.08 20.73 4.33
N GLY A 95 -28.08 19.66 3.52
CA GLY A 95 -26.86 19.17 2.85
C GLY A 95 -25.71 18.66 3.74
N GLY A 96 -26.00 18.07 4.89
CA GLY A 96 -24.94 17.46 5.71
C GLY A 96 -24.39 16.19 5.04
N GLU A 97 -23.16 16.26 4.53
CA GLU A 97 -22.42 15.09 4.03
C GLU A 97 -21.82 14.33 5.23
N ALA A 98 -21.72 13.01 5.13
CA ALA A 98 -21.03 12.23 6.15
C ALA A 98 -19.55 12.60 6.15
N THR A 99 -18.99 12.91 7.32
CA THR A 99 -17.57 13.24 7.46
C THR A 99 -16.83 12.07 8.08
N PHE A 100 -15.61 11.86 7.60
CA PHE A 100 -14.70 10.83 8.11
C PHE A 100 -13.36 11.48 8.46
N GLY A 101 -12.70 10.97 9.50
CA GLY A 101 -11.40 11.48 9.91
C GLY A 101 -10.63 10.50 10.80
N TRP A 102 -9.32 10.73 10.87
CA TRP A 102 -8.44 10.08 11.83
C TRP A 102 -8.16 11.01 13.00
N SER A 103 -8.06 10.44 14.19
CA SER A 103 -7.50 11.08 15.38
C SER A 103 -6.43 10.15 15.92
N SER A 104 -5.29 10.70 16.33
CA SER A 104 -4.14 9.89 16.75
C SER A 104 -3.39 10.53 17.90
N GLU A 105 -2.92 9.69 18.82
CA GLU A 105 -2.14 10.10 19.99
C GLU A 105 -0.87 9.26 20.11
N ASN A 106 0.20 9.86 20.63
CA ASN A 106 1.48 9.20 20.90
C ASN A 106 2.08 8.50 19.66
N CYS A 107 2.08 9.20 18.53
CA CYS A 107 2.63 8.69 17.28
C CYS A 107 4.17 8.72 17.28
N GLY A 108 4.80 7.57 17.03
CA GLY A 108 6.23 7.43 16.79
C GLY A 108 6.75 8.11 15.51
N ALA A 109 8.05 7.96 15.25
CA ALA A 109 8.79 8.79 14.30
C ALA A 109 8.31 8.75 12.84
N LEU A 110 7.70 7.65 12.38
CA LEU A 110 7.16 7.54 11.03
C LEU A 110 5.66 7.21 11.10
N TYR A 111 4.86 8.27 11.05
CA TYR A 111 3.41 8.24 11.08
C TYR A 111 2.85 8.97 9.86
N HIS A 112 1.96 8.31 9.11
CA HIS A 112 1.29 8.87 7.95
C HIS A 112 -0.18 8.47 7.94
N GLU A 113 -1.05 9.44 7.70
CA GLU A 113 -2.47 9.21 7.56
C GLU A 113 -3.05 9.98 6.38
N GLY A 114 -4.20 9.52 5.91
CA GLY A 114 -4.99 10.19 4.90
C GLY A 114 -6.46 9.81 5.03
N CYS A 115 -7.34 10.76 4.78
CA CYS A 115 -8.78 10.52 4.74
C CYS A 115 -9.43 11.46 3.71
N ASN A 116 -10.10 10.88 2.72
CA ASN A 116 -10.95 11.62 1.80
C ASN A 116 -12.38 11.59 2.33
N GLY A 117 -12.88 12.74 2.79
CA GLY A 117 -14.23 12.88 3.35
C GLY A 117 -15.34 12.47 2.38
N LYS A 118 -15.10 12.50 1.06
CA LYS A 118 -16.07 12.06 0.03
C LYS A 118 -16.09 10.56 -0.19
N GLY A 119 -15.18 9.81 0.44
CA GLY A 119 -15.10 8.35 0.27
C GLY A 119 -14.49 7.89 -1.05
N GLU A 120 -13.81 8.74 -1.80
CA GLU A 120 -13.17 8.37 -3.08
C GLU A 120 -11.81 7.68 -2.85
N TYR A 121 -11.46 6.74 -3.73
CA TYR A 121 -10.26 5.91 -3.65
C TYR A 121 -9.02 6.65 -4.19
N VAL A 122 -8.53 7.63 -3.43
CA VAL A 122 -7.43 8.52 -3.86
C VAL A 122 -6.07 8.16 -3.26
N TYR A 123 -6.04 7.29 -2.25
CA TYR A 123 -4.79 6.86 -1.61
C TYR A 123 -4.37 5.47 -2.09
N TYR A 124 -3.06 5.25 -2.18
CA TYR A 124 -2.44 4.00 -2.64
C TYR A 124 -1.33 3.57 -1.65
N PRO A 125 -1.70 3.10 -0.45
CA PRO A 125 -0.72 2.82 0.61
C PRO A 125 0.12 1.56 0.38
N LEU A 126 -0.32 0.61 -0.47
CA LEU A 126 0.40 -0.64 -0.73
C LEU A 126 0.57 -0.94 -2.22
N TYR A 127 1.74 -1.48 -2.55
CA TYR A 127 2.12 -1.88 -3.90
C TYR A 127 2.71 -3.29 -3.88
N MET A 128 2.26 -4.17 -4.77
CA MET A 128 2.90 -5.45 -5.00
C MET A 128 3.90 -5.34 -6.15
N LEU A 129 5.16 -5.60 -5.84
CA LEU A 129 6.28 -5.50 -6.77
C LEU A 129 6.73 -6.88 -7.25
N LYS A 130 6.97 -7.03 -8.55
CA LYS A 130 7.65 -8.20 -9.13
C LYS A 130 8.94 -7.80 -9.82
N LYS A 131 10.01 -8.54 -9.53
CA LYS A 131 11.30 -8.39 -10.22
C LYS A 131 11.27 -9.12 -11.56
N VAL A 132 11.59 -8.41 -12.63
CA VAL A 132 11.80 -9.05 -13.93
C VAL A 132 13.13 -9.78 -13.91
N ARG A 133 13.11 -11.10 -14.08
CA ARG A 133 14.34 -11.91 -14.20
C ARG A 133 14.74 -12.02 -15.66
N ALA A 134 16.01 -11.79 -15.95
CA ALA A 134 16.57 -12.16 -17.25
C ALA A 134 16.46 -13.68 -17.42
N LYS A 135 15.95 -14.13 -18.57
CA LYS A 135 16.15 -15.53 -18.96
C LYS A 135 17.65 -15.73 -19.18
N PRO A 136 18.27 -16.78 -18.60
CA PRO A 136 19.62 -17.15 -18.99
C PRO A 136 19.63 -17.34 -20.51
N LEU A 137 20.55 -16.67 -21.20
CA LEU A 137 20.78 -16.97 -22.61
C LEU A 137 21.13 -18.47 -22.71
N PRO A 138 20.62 -19.20 -23.72
CA PRO A 138 21.12 -20.54 -23.99
C PRO A 138 22.63 -20.42 -24.19
N ALA A 139 23.41 -21.19 -23.43
CA ALA A 139 24.86 -21.19 -23.57
C ALA A 139 25.22 -21.41 -25.05
N CYS A 140 25.89 -20.43 -25.66
CA CYS A 140 26.52 -20.63 -26.96
C CYS A 140 27.44 -21.84 -26.82
N ARG A 141 27.13 -22.94 -27.52
CA ARG A 141 28.06 -24.06 -27.70
C ARG A 141 29.35 -23.46 -28.22
N GLN A 142 30.40 -23.44 -27.40
CA GLN A 142 31.76 -23.18 -27.86
C GLN A 142 32.06 -24.26 -28.89
N ILE A 143 32.01 -23.89 -30.16
CA ILE A 143 32.66 -24.68 -31.20
C ILE A 143 34.14 -24.43 -30.98
N GLU A 144 34.79 -25.34 -30.24
CA GLU A 144 36.24 -25.45 -30.19
C GLU A 144 36.75 -25.58 -31.62
N ARG A 145 37.27 -24.48 -32.18
CA ARG A 145 38.23 -24.57 -33.29
C ARG A 145 39.57 -24.94 -32.69
N GLU A 146 39.76 -26.23 -32.40
CA GLU A 146 41.10 -26.80 -32.37
C GLU A 146 41.68 -26.68 -33.80
N ARG A 147 42.44 -25.61 -34.05
CA ARG A 147 43.52 -25.69 -35.03
C ARG A 147 44.76 -26.10 -34.27
N LYS A 148 44.85 -27.42 -34.06
CA LYS A 148 46.09 -28.10 -33.70
C LYS A 148 47.10 -27.84 -34.83
N GLY A 149 48.29 -27.40 -34.44
CA GLY A 149 49.35 -26.98 -35.36
C GLY A 149 49.78 -28.09 -36.31
N ASP A 150 50.24 -27.65 -37.47
CA ASP A 150 50.99 -28.47 -38.42
C ASP A 150 52.41 -27.87 -38.44
N ASP A 151 53.31 -28.54 -37.71
CA ASP A 151 54.76 -28.46 -37.92
C ASP A 151 55.07 -29.39 -39.09
N THR A 152 55.54 -28.86 -40.22
CA THR A 152 56.67 -29.43 -41.00
C THR A 152 57.27 -28.36 -41.90
#